data_AF-A0A4V5NZK3-F1
#
_entry.id   AF-A0A4V5NZK3-F1
#
_cell.length_a   1.000
_cell.length_b   1.000
_cell.length_c   1.000
_cell.angle_alpha   90.00
_cell.angle_beta   90.00
_cell.angle_gamma   90.00
#
_symmetry.space_group_name_H-M   'P 1'
#
loop_
_entity.id
_entity.type
_entity.pdbx_description
1 polymer ?
#
loop_
_entity_poly.entity_id
_entity_poly.type
_entity_poly.pdbx_seq_one_letter_code
_entity_poly.pdbx_strand_id
1 'polypeptide(L)'
;MCAFTQCTSDAKKPGDKTAKTDTAKVEEENLRAPVDTAKYDQIMNKLANGDTTGKWPVKKQPYPLAGAILPFKRIVVYYGNLHSKKMGALGEYAPKEMWSRLTKEINRWEKVDPSTPVQAGLHYIAAVASGTPGKDGKYINRMGNKQIDSVLKIAAMRPNTIVFLDLQVALSNIKAELPHIEKYLIMPNVHLGIDPEFSMKDGSLPGKKIGTYDAADLNYVTGYLADIVKKHNLTPKVFVVHRFTKKMVTNYKSIKLRPEVQIVMHMDGWGEPDLKLGTYRHFIYGEPVQFTGFKIFYKNDLKKAPNRLMTPEELMKLKPIPSYIQYQ
;
A
#
# COMPACT_ATOMS: atom_id res chain seq x y z
N MET A 1 24.78 44.51 65.47
CA MET A 1 23.72 45.35 64.88
C MET A 1 24.24 45.85 63.54
N CYS A 2 23.42 45.72 62.48
CA CYS A 2 23.68 46.07 61.07
C CYS A 2 24.72 45.16 60.35
N ALA A 3 24.51 44.69 59.12
CA ALA A 3 23.58 45.08 58.07
C ALA A 3 23.18 43.89 57.17
N PHE A 4 22.02 44.02 56.52
CA PHE A 4 21.45 43.15 55.50
C PHE A 4 22.22 43.23 54.16
N THR A 5 22.34 42.13 53.41
CA THR A 5 22.30 42.12 51.94
C THR A 5 21.82 40.78 51.38
N GLN A 6 20.97 40.86 50.36
CA GLN A 6 20.18 39.82 49.67
C GLN A 6 20.93 39.07 48.55
N CYS A 7 20.41 37.86 48.24
CA CYS A 7 20.22 37.21 46.92
C CYS A 7 21.48 36.95 46.04
N THR A 8 21.63 35.87 45.27
CA THR A 8 20.83 34.68 44.92
C THR A 8 21.81 33.71 44.24
N SER A 9 21.66 32.41 44.49
CA SER A 9 22.50 31.35 43.92
C SER A 9 21.97 30.85 42.57
N ASP A 10 22.77 30.98 41.51
CA ASP A 10 22.54 30.29 40.24
C ASP A 10 23.06 28.86 40.30
N ALA A 11 22.14 27.90 40.43
CA ALA A 11 22.42 26.47 40.34
C ALA A 11 22.38 26.00 38.88
N LYS A 12 23.52 25.50 38.37
CA LYS A 12 23.63 24.76 37.10
C LYS A 12 22.76 23.50 37.13
N LYS A 13 21.82 23.37 36.19
CA LYS A 13 21.17 22.10 35.84
C LYS A 13 22.05 21.28 34.87
N PRO A 14 22.14 19.95 35.04
CA PRO A 14 22.87 19.08 34.12
C PRO A 14 22.05 18.83 32.85
N GLY A 15 22.75 18.82 31.70
CA GLY A 15 22.17 18.67 30.37
C GLY A 15 21.65 17.27 30.10
N ASP A 16 20.45 17.23 29.52
CA ASP A 16 19.77 16.03 29.04
C ASP A 16 20.28 15.71 27.62
N LYS A 17 21.08 14.64 27.48
CA LYS A 17 21.57 14.16 26.18
C LYS A 17 20.45 13.39 25.48
N THR A 18 19.96 13.99 24.41
CA THR A 18 18.94 13.47 23.50
C THR A 18 19.47 12.25 22.73
N ALA A 19 19.05 11.04 23.12
CA ALA A 19 19.28 9.79 22.39
C ALA A 19 18.16 9.54 21.35
N LYS A 20 18.11 10.35 20.29
CA LYS A 20 17.09 10.18 19.21
C LYS A 20 17.64 10.15 17.78
N THR A 21 18.95 10.09 17.59
CA THR A 21 19.58 10.22 16.26
C THR A 21 20.24 8.96 15.71
N ASP A 22 20.50 7.93 16.53
CA ASP A 22 21.23 6.74 16.05
C ASP A 22 20.33 5.64 15.48
N THR A 23 19.12 5.44 16.02
CA THR A 23 18.27 4.29 15.61
C THR A 23 17.72 4.42 14.20
N ALA A 24 17.37 5.63 13.77
CA ALA A 24 16.87 5.90 12.42
C ALA A 24 17.99 5.78 11.35
N LYS A 25 19.21 6.23 11.67
CA LYS A 25 20.38 6.07 10.80
C LYS A 25 20.77 4.60 10.62
N VAL A 26 20.73 3.82 11.70
CA VAL A 26 21.06 2.39 11.65
C VAL A 26 20.00 1.60 10.87
N GLU A 27 18.71 1.91 10.98
CA GLU A 27 17.68 1.30 10.13
C GLU A 27 17.81 1.70 8.65
N GLU A 28 18.14 2.96 8.37
CA GLU A 28 18.32 3.47 7.00
C GLU A 28 19.59 2.91 6.32
N GLU A 29 20.67 2.70 7.06
CA GLU A 29 21.89 2.02 6.59
C GLU A 29 21.65 0.52 6.32
N ASN A 30 20.88 -0.17 7.18
CA ASN A 30 20.59 -1.60 7.01
C ASN A 30 19.65 -1.87 5.81
N LEU A 31 18.81 -0.90 5.43
CA LEU A 31 17.98 -0.97 4.21
C LEU A 31 18.80 -0.93 2.92
N ARG A 32 20.11 -0.62 2.94
CA ARG A 32 20.93 -0.49 1.72
C ARG A 32 21.87 -1.66 1.47
N ALA A 33 21.82 -2.71 2.28
CA ALA A 33 22.55 -3.95 2.01
C ALA A 33 22.04 -4.61 0.70
N PRO A 34 22.93 -5.17 -0.14
CA PRO A 34 22.53 -5.92 -1.32
C PRO A 34 21.53 -7.03 -0.98
N VAL A 35 20.56 -7.25 -1.87
CA VAL A 35 19.55 -8.30 -1.68
C VAL A 35 20.21 -9.67 -1.77
N ASP A 36 20.02 -10.49 -0.74
CA ASP A 36 20.34 -11.92 -0.78
C ASP A 36 19.38 -12.61 -1.77
N THR A 37 19.89 -12.90 -2.96
CA THR A 37 19.11 -13.45 -4.07
C THR A 37 18.66 -14.88 -3.81
N ALA A 38 19.47 -15.69 -3.12
CA ALA A 38 19.11 -17.06 -2.76
C ALA A 38 17.94 -17.08 -1.76
N LYS A 39 18.00 -16.21 -0.74
CA LYS A 39 16.89 -16.02 0.20
C LYS A 39 15.65 -15.46 -0.50
N TYR A 40 15.82 -14.50 -1.40
CA TYR A 40 14.71 -13.96 -2.19
C TYR A 40 13.99 -15.08 -2.97
N ASP A 41 14.75 -15.92 -3.70
CA ASP A 41 14.19 -17.01 -4.51
C ASP A 41 13.52 -18.07 -3.63
N GLN A 42 14.08 -18.38 -2.46
CA GLN A 42 13.45 -19.27 -1.47
C GLN A 42 12.09 -18.72 -1.01
N ILE A 43 12.01 -17.43 -0.68
CA ILE A 43 10.74 -16.82 -0.23
C ILE A 43 9.74 -16.76 -1.38
N MET A 44 10.17 -16.43 -2.61
CA MET A 44 9.28 -16.43 -3.78
C MET A 44 8.68 -17.81 -4.04
N ASN A 45 9.48 -18.88 -3.92
CA ASN A 45 8.98 -20.25 -4.01
C ASN A 45 8.00 -20.59 -2.89
N LYS A 46 8.27 -20.15 -1.65
CA LYS A 46 7.32 -20.29 -0.54
C LYS A 46 6.00 -19.56 -0.82
N LEU A 47 6.05 -18.33 -1.32
CA LEU A 47 4.86 -17.55 -1.68
C LEU A 47 4.06 -18.18 -2.82
N ALA A 48 4.70 -18.84 -3.77
CA ALA A 48 3.99 -19.61 -4.80
C ALA A 48 3.15 -20.77 -4.22
N ASN A 49 3.44 -21.17 -2.97
CA ASN A 49 2.64 -22.10 -2.17
C ASN A 49 2.35 -23.43 -2.90
N GLY A 50 3.40 -23.98 -3.50
CA GLY A 50 3.33 -25.22 -4.27
C GLY A 50 2.44 -25.12 -5.51
N ASP A 51 2.45 -23.97 -6.21
CA ASP A 51 1.92 -23.89 -7.57
C ASP A 51 2.73 -24.81 -8.49
N THR A 52 2.07 -25.82 -9.06
CA THR A 52 2.69 -26.78 -9.98
C THR A 52 2.45 -26.41 -11.46
N THR A 53 1.67 -25.36 -11.72
CA THR A 53 1.32 -24.96 -13.09
C THR A 53 2.43 -24.15 -13.78
N GLY A 54 3.43 -23.70 -13.02
CA GLY A 54 4.53 -22.88 -13.52
C GLY A 54 4.16 -21.41 -13.75
N LYS A 55 3.00 -20.97 -13.24
CA LYS A 55 2.57 -19.56 -13.27
C LYS A 55 3.23 -18.74 -12.17
N TRP A 56 3.41 -19.35 -11.00
CA TRP A 56 3.99 -18.71 -9.83
C TRP A 56 5.21 -19.51 -9.30
N PRO A 57 6.29 -18.85 -8.85
CA PRO A 57 6.53 -17.41 -9.01
C PRO A 57 6.74 -17.04 -10.48
N VAL A 58 6.55 -15.76 -10.83
CA VAL A 58 6.78 -15.28 -12.19
C VAL A 58 8.26 -15.42 -12.54
N LYS A 59 8.54 -16.16 -13.62
CA LYS A 59 9.92 -16.41 -14.07
C LYS A 59 10.55 -15.16 -14.65
N LYS A 60 11.88 -15.05 -14.54
CA LYS A 60 12.70 -13.95 -15.12
C LYS A 60 12.32 -12.55 -14.62
N GLN A 61 11.78 -12.45 -13.40
CA GLN A 61 11.63 -11.17 -12.74
C GLN A 61 13.01 -10.61 -12.34
N PRO A 62 13.22 -9.28 -12.41
CA PRO A 62 14.44 -8.69 -11.88
C PRO A 62 14.47 -8.83 -10.36
N TYR A 63 15.67 -9.03 -9.79
CA TYR A 63 15.85 -8.86 -8.35
C TYR A 63 15.62 -7.38 -7.99
N PRO A 64 14.91 -7.10 -6.87
CA PRO A 64 14.66 -5.73 -6.47
C PRO A 64 15.93 -5.07 -5.95
N LEU A 65 15.96 -3.73 -5.91
CA LEU A 65 17.06 -3.02 -5.24
C LEU A 65 17.05 -3.27 -3.72
N ALA A 66 18.17 -2.92 -3.08
CA ALA A 66 18.28 -2.92 -1.63
C ALA A 66 17.13 -2.13 -0.96
N GLY A 67 16.63 -2.66 0.16
CA GLY A 67 15.54 -2.03 0.91
C GLY A 67 14.14 -2.36 0.38
N ALA A 68 14.05 -3.36 -0.51
CA ALA A 68 12.78 -3.95 -0.91
C ALA A 68 11.99 -4.46 0.30
N ILE A 69 10.67 -4.27 0.26
CA ILE A 69 9.76 -4.70 1.33
C ILE A 69 9.30 -6.13 1.05
N LEU A 70 8.92 -6.40 -0.19
CA LEU A 70 8.43 -7.68 -0.68
C LEU A 70 9.58 -8.47 -1.35
N PRO A 71 9.66 -9.79 -1.12
CA PRO A 71 8.74 -10.60 -0.31
C PRO A 71 9.16 -10.71 1.18
N PHE A 72 10.15 -9.95 1.64
CA PHE A 72 10.76 -10.11 2.98
C PHE A 72 9.81 -9.78 4.14
N LYS A 73 8.84 -8.90 3.91
CA LYS A 73 7.80 -8.52 4.86
C LYS A 73 6.43 -8.66 4.22
N ARG A 74 5.41 -8.92 5.03
CA ARG A 74 4.01 -8.82 4.60
C ARG A 74 3.48 -7.43 4.92
N ILE A 75 2.93 -6.75 3.92
CA ILE A 75 2.34 -5.43 4.12
C ILE A 75 0.91 -5.60 4.64
N VAL A 76 0.56 -4.95 5.74
CA VAL A 76 -0.79 -4.94 6.31
C VAL A 76 -1.24 -3.50 6.52
N VAL A 77 -2.36 -3.11 5.90
CA VAL A 77 -2.81 -1.72 5.88
C VAL A 77 -4.28 -1.54 6.18
N TYR A 78 -4.63 -0.36 6.70
CA TYR A 78 -5.99 0.17 6.67
C TYR A 78 -6.16 1.14 5.50
N TYR A 79 -7.23 0.96 4.75
CA TYR A 79 -7.58 1.79 3.61
C TYR A 79 -8.64 2.83 3.94
N GLY A 80 -8.60 3.98 3.27
CA GLY A 80 -9.75 4.87 3.18
C GLY A 80 -9.42 6.34 3.01
N ASN A 81 -10.38 7.21 3.31
CA ASN A 81 -10.28 8.65 3.15
C ASN A 81 -10.73 9.37 4.43
N LEU A 82 -9.91 10.30 4.92
CA LEU A 82 -10.12 11.05 6.17
C LEU A 82 -11.39 11.93 6.17
N HIS A 83 -11.96 12.26 5.01
CA HIS A 83 -13.22 13.01 4.92
C HIS A 83 -14.46 12.12 4.97
N SER A 84 -14.32 10.79 4.87
CA SER A 84 -15.47 9.89 4.80
C SER A 84 -15.29 8.63 5.66
N LYS A 85 -16.11 8.55 6.71
CA LYS A 85 -16.25 7.34 7.54
C LYS A 85 -16.84 6.13 6.81
N LYS A 86 -17.31 6.32 5.57
CA LYS A 86 -17.88 5.25 4.74
C LYS A 86 -16.90 4.70 3.70
N MET A 87 -15.73 5.33 3.55
CA MET A 87 -14.74 4.97 2.53
C MET A 87 -13.57 4.12 3.07
N GLY A 88 -13.66 3.63 4.31
CA GLY A 88 -12.78 2.61 4.84
C GLY A 88 -12.26 2.87 6.25
N ALA A 89 -11.75 1.81 6.87
CA ALA A 89 -11.26 1.77 8.24
C ALA A 89 -10.26 2.89 8.61
N LEU A 90 -9.46 3.41 7.67
CA LEU A 90 -8.53 4.52 7.92
C LEU A 90 -9.27 5.81 8.32
N GLY A 91 -10.37 6.13 7.65
CA GLY A 91 -11.16 7.35 7.87
C GLY A 91 -12.31 7.18 8.86
N GLU A 92 -12.62 5.94 9.25
CA GLU A 92 -13.76 5.62 10.11
C GLU A 92 -13.51 5.98 11.59
N TYR A 93 -12.29 5.79 12.07
CA TYR A 93 -11.91 5.89 13.49
C TYR A 93 -10.99 7.08 13.76
N ALA A 94 -10.99 7.57 15.01
CA ALA A 94 -9.97 8.51 15.45
C ALA A 94 -8.56 7.87 15.40
N PRO A 95 -7.47 8.62 15.14
CA PRO A 95 -6.15 8.04 14.88
C PRO A 95 -5.64 7.03 15.92
N LYS A 96 -5.83 7.29 17.22
CA LYS A 96 -5.43 6.36 18.29
C LYS A 96 -6.22 5.05 18.25
N GLU A 97 -7.52 5.12 18.03
CA GLU A 97 -8.38 3.95 17.92
C GLU A 97 -8.09 3.17 16.65
N MET A 98 -7.93 3.87 15.52
CA MET A 98 -7.52 3.30 14.23
C MET A 98 -6.24 2.46 14.40
N TRP A 99 -5.21 3.02 15.05
CA TRP A 99 -3.95 2.31 15.31
C TRP A 99 -4.11 1.12 16.26
N SER A 100 -4.93 1.24 17.30
CA SER A 100 -5.24 0.10 18.19
C SER A 100 -5.86 -1.06 17.40
N ARG A 101 -6.79 -0.77 16.49
CA ARG A 101 -7.46 -1.77 15.66
C ARG A 101 -6.51 -2.39 14.63
N LEU A 102 -5.75 -1.58 13.89
CA LEU A 102 -4.76 -2.07 12.93
C LEU A 102 -3.67 -2.92 13.61
N THR A 103 -3.25 -2.55 14.83
CA THR A 103 -2.29 -3.35 15.61
C THR A 103 -2.83 -4.75 15.93
N LYS A 104 -4.14 -4.91 16.15
CA LYS A 104 -4.74 -6.24 16.34
C LYS A 104 -4.63 -7.10 15.07
N GLU A 105 -4.83 -6.51 13.89
CA GLU A 105 -4.66 -7.26 12.63
C GLU A 105 -3.19 -7.60 12.36
N ILE A 106 -2.28 -6.67 12.63
CA ILE A 106 -0.83 -6.91 12.55
C ILE A 106 -0.45 -8.12 13.43
N ASN A 107 -0.84 -8.11 14.71
CA ASN A 107 -0.51 -9.18 15.64
C ASN A 107 -1.12 -10.54 15.22
N ARG A 108 -2.30 -10.54 14.57
CA ARG A 108 -2.89 -11.76 14.02
C ARG A 108 -2.05 -12.34 12.89
N TRP A 109 -1.58 -11.49 11.97
CA TRP A 109 -0.73 -11.92 10.87
C TRP A 109 0.63 -12.43 11.34
N GLU A 110 1.26 -11.75 12.30
CA GLU A 110 2.52 -12.20 12.90
C GLU A 110 2.37 -13.53 13.63
N LYS A 111 1.22 -13.77 14.27
CA LYS A 111 0.94 -15.06 14.91
C LYS A 111 0.76 -16.20 13.89
N VAL A 112 0.12 -15.93 12.76
CA VAL A 112 -0.21 -16.95 11.74
C VAL A 112 1.00 -17.28 10.86
N ASP A 113 1.87 -16.30 10.58
CA ASP A 113 3.10 -16.51 9.82
C ASP A 113 4.29 -15.80 10.50
N PRO A 114 4.80 -16.36 11.61
CA PRO A 114 5.87 -15.73 12.40
C PRO A 114 7.20 -15.61 11.64
N SER A 115 7.36 -16.36 10.55
CA SER A 115 8.55 -16.28 9.69
C SER A 115 8.56 -15.10 8.73
N THR A 116 7.44 -14.38 8.59
CA THR A 116 7.30 -13.25 7.67
C THR A 116 6.83 -12.03 8.46
N PRO A 117 7.73 -11.12 8.88
CA PRO A 117 7.37 -9.96 9.68
C PRO A 117 6.41 -9.02 8.94
N VAL A 118 5.63 -8.25 9.70
CA VAL A 118 4.64 -7.34 9.13
C VAL A 118 5.21 -5.94 8.96
N GLN A 119 5.00 -5.37 7.77
CA GLN A 119 5.19 -3.96 7.46
C GLN A 119 3.85 -3.24 7.58
N ALA A 120 3.68 -2.45 8.65
CA ALA A 120 2.48 -1.65 8.84
C ALA A 120 2.38 -0.52 7.81
N GLY A 121 1.17 -0.23 7.32
CA GLY A 121 0.96 0.92 6.46
C GLY A 121 -0.46 1.48 6.50
N LEU A 122 -0.65 2.67 5.92
CA LEU A 122 -1.94 3.32 5.72
C LEU A 122 -2.15 3.56 4.22
N HIS A 123 -3.29 3.15 3.67
CA HIS A 123 -3.61 3.33 2.25
C HIS A 123 -4.67 4.41 2.08
N TYR A 124 -4.24 5.61 1.71
CA TYR A 124 -5.08 6.80 1.66
C TYR A 124 -5.52 7.14 0.25
N ILE A 125 -6.83 7.35 0.05
CA ILE A 125 -7.38 7.77 -1.23
C ILE A 125 -7.12 9.26 -1.44
N ALA A 126 -6.09 9.58 -2.23
CA ALA A 126 -5.61 10.94 -2.48
C ALA A 126 -6.33 11.61 -3.65
N ALA A 127 -6.90 10.83 -4.58
CA ALA A 127 -7.85 11.31 -5.58
C ALA A 127 -9.04 10.37 -5.62
N VAL A 128 -10.24 10.92 -5.44
CA VAL A 128 -11.49 10.16 -5.33
C VAL A 128 -12.34 10.39 -6.58
N ALA A 129 -12.80 9.32 -7.23
CA ALA A 129 -13.75 9.44 -8.32
C ALA A 129 -15.10 9.91 -7.77
N SER A 130 -15.70 10.90 -8.43
CA SER A 130 -16.91 11.58 -7.98
C SER A 130 -18.09 11.25 -8.88
N GLY A 131 -19.30 11.19 -8.29
CA GLY A 131 -20.55 11.12 -9.04
C GLY A 131 -20.96 12.47 -9.67
N THR A 132 -20.32 13.57 -9.27
CA THR A 132 -20.60 14.93 -9.74
C THR A 132 -19.37 15.56 -10.39
N PRO A 133 -19.55 16.41 -11.43
CA PRO A 133 -18.45 17.07 -12.11
C PRO A 133 -17.78 18.09 -11.18
N GLY A 134 -16.45 18.08 -11.17
CA GLY A 134 -15.66 19.20 -10.65
C GLY A 134 -15.62 20.37 -11.63
N LYS A 135 -14.92 21.45 -11.27
CA LYS A 135 -14.76 22.65 -12.13
C LYS A 135 -14.11 22.35 -13.48
N ASP A 136 -13.28 21.32 -13.54
CA ASP A 136 -12.59 20.85 -14.75
C ASP A 136 -13.39 19.78 -15.53
N GLY A 137 -14.60 19.44 -15.08
CA GLY A 137 -15.43 18.41 -15.68
C GLY A 137 -14.86 17.00 -15.58
N LYS A 138 -13.85 16.75 -14.72
CA LYS A 138 -13.15 15.45 -14.66
C LYS A 138 -13.76 14.42 -13.72
N TYR A 139 -14.75 14.83 -12.90
CA TYR A 139 -15.40 13.96 -11.91
C TYR A 139 -14.39 13.38 -10.90
N ILE A 140 -13.42 14.18 -10.46
CA ILE A 140 -12.40 13.80 -9.47
C ILE A 140 -12.40 14.82 -8.34
N ASN A 141 -12.43 14.33 -7.11
CA ASN A 141 -12.13 15.11 -5.91
C ASN A 141 -10.67 14.85 -5.53
N ARG A 142 -9.78 15.79 -5.89
CA ARG A 142 -8.36 15.73 -5.52
C ARG A 142 -8.18 16.22 -4.08
N MET A 143 -7.58 15.40 -3.24
CA MET A 143 -7.33 15.78 -1.85
C MET A 143 -6.23 16.83 -1.81
N GLY A 144 -6.50 17.93 -1.10
CA GLY A 144 -5.50 18.98 -0.93
C GLY A 144 -4.30 18.48 -0.12
N ASN A 145 -3.13 19.09 -0.36
CA ASN A 145 -1.87 18.75 0.32
C ASN A 145 -2.01 18.57 1.83
N LYS A 146 -2.74 19.44 2.52
CA LYS A 146 -2.98 19.35 3.97
C LYS A 146 -3.58 18.01 4.43
N GLN A 147 -4.38 17.36 3.58
CA GLN A 147 -4.96 16.06 3.89
C GLN A 147 -3.95 14.93 3.74
N ILE A 148 -3.13 14.97 2.69
CA ILE A 148 -2.01 14.04 2.53
C ILE A 148 -1.01 14.22 3.70
N ASP A 149 -0.72 15.46 4.08
CA ASP A 149 0.12 15.76 5.25
C ASP A 149 -0.49 15.21 6.55
N SER A 150 -1.83 15.20 6.66
CA SER A 150 -2.52 14.65 7.83
C SER A 150 -2.37 13.14 7.93
N VAL A 151 -2.51 12.40 6.82
CA VAL A 151 -2.27 10.94 6.87
C VAL A 151 -0.80 10.62 7.13
N LEU A 152 0.15 11.42 6.62
CA LEU A 152 1.57 11.26 6.95
C LEU A 152 1.85 11.46 8.44
N LYS A 153 1.20 12.46 9.08
CA LYS A 153 1.28 12.66 10.54
C LYS A 153 0.69 11.48 11.31
N ILE A 154 -0.44 10.94 10.85
CA ILE A 154 -1.04 9.74 11.46
C ILE A 154 -0.10 8.53 11.31
N ALA A 155 0.52 8.37 10.14
CA ALA A 155 1.51 7.32 9.89
C ALA A 155 2.70 7.42 10.86
N ALA A 156 3.21 8.64 11.07
CA ALA A 156 4.33 8.91 11.98
C ALA A 156 4.03 8.63 13.46
N MET A 157 2.77 8.37 13.85
CA MET A 157 2.45 7.92 15.22
C MET A 157 2.98 6.51 15.52
N ARG A 158 3.29 5.71 14.50
CA ARG A 158 3.94 4.40 14.63
C ARG A 158 5.24 4.39 13.81
N PRO A 159 6.39 4.02 14.41
CA PRO A 159 7.66 3.92 13.69
C PRO A 159 7.57 3.04 12.46
N ASN A 160 8.32 3.40 11.42
CA ASN A 160 8.46 2.64 10.19
C ASN A 160 7.16 2.39 9.42
N THR A 161 6.11 3.18 9.63
CA THR A 161 4.87 3.06 8.86
C THR A 161 5.02 3.61 7.45
N ILE A 162 4.58 2.83 6.46
CA ILE A 162 4.50 3.26 5.07
C ILE A 162 3.11 3.83 4.73
N VAL A 163 3.05 4.70 3.72
CA VAL A 163 1.79 5.28 3.24
C VAL A 163 1.64 5.00 1.75
N PHE A 164 0.45 4.57 1.34
CA PHE A 164 0.07 4.49 -0.07
C PHE A 164 -0.84 5.67 -0.39
N LEU A 165 -0.56 6.36 -1.49
CA LEU A 165 -1.49 7.34 -2.07
C LEU A 165 -2.22 6.68 -3.22
N ASP A 166 -3.54 6.54 -3.09
CA ASP A 166 -4.38 5.92 -4.09
C ASP A 166 -5.01 6.96 -5.03
N LEU A 167 -5.04 6.66 -6.33
CA LEU A 167 -5.57 7.54 -7.36
C LEU A 167 -6.72 6.88 -8.14
N GLN A 168 -7.92 7.43 -7.95
CA GLN A 168 -9.12 7.17 -8.74
C GLN A 168 -9.30 8.27 -9.79
N VAL A 169 -8.93 7.99 -11.04
CA VAL A 169 -8.70 9.06 -12.05
C VAL A 169 -9.95 9.51 -12.82
N ALA A 170 -11.10 8.85 -12.65
CA ALA A 170 -12.34 9.15 -13.36
C ALA A 170 -12.15 9.48 -14.87
N LEU A 171 -12.57 10.67 -15.32
CA LEU A 171 -12.44 11.16 -16.70
C LEU A 171 -11.10 11.89 -16.99
N SER A 172 -10.17 11.87 -16.03
CA SER A 172 -8.76 12.22 -16.27
C SER A 172 -7.98 10.96 -16.66
N ASN A 173 -6.66 11.02 -16.57
CA ASN A 173 -5.78 9.90 -16.84
C ASN A 173 -4.57 9.91 -15.90
N ILE A 174 -3.95 8.75 -15.71
CA ILE A 174 -2.84 8.60 -14.76
C ILE A 174 -1.63 9.49 -15.08
N LYS A 175 -1.39 9.84 -16.36
CA LYS A 175 -0.28 10.71 -16.75
C LYS A 175 -0.47 12.14 -16.25
N ALA A 176 -1.72 12.61 -16.21
CA ALA A 176 -2.07 13.92 -15.68
C ALA A 176 -2.13 13.93 -14.14
N GLU A 177 -2.58 12.83 -13.52
CA GLU A 177 -2.80 12.80 -12.07
C GLU A 177 -1.53 12.52 -11.25
N LEU A 178 -0.62 11.68 -11.77
CA LEU A 178 0.57 11.25 -11.02
C LEU A 178 1.51 12.42 -10.61
N PRO A 179 1.79 13.41 -11.48
CA PRO A 179 2.64 14.55 -11.12
C PRO A 179 2.12 15.39 -9.95
N HIS A 180 0.81 15.43 -9.70
CA HIS A 180 0.24 16.20 -8.59
C HIS A 180 0.69 15.70 -7.21
N ILE A 181 1.10 14.43 -7.11
CA ILE A 181 1.57 13.83 -5.86
C ILE A 181 3.07 13.50 -5.85
N GLU A 182 3.84 13.90 -6.89
CA GLU A 182 5.27 13.57 -7.02
C GLU A 182 6.06 13.98 -5.77
N LYS A 183 5.80 15.18 -5.23
CA LYS A 183 6.48 15.67 -4.03
C LYS A 183 6.35 14.73 -2.82
N TYR A 184 5.30 13.92 -2.77
CA TYR A 184 5.10 12.89 -1.75
C TYR A 184 5.76 11.57 -2.16
N LEU A 185 5.69 11.19 -3.44
CA LEU A 185 6.33 9.96 -3.94
C LEU A 185 7.86 9.98 -3.80
N ILE A 186 8.48 11.16 -3.74
CA ILE A 186 9.91 11.32 -3.42
C ILE A 186 10.23 10.90 -1.97
N MET A 187 9.26 10.89 -1.05
CA MET A 187 9.48 10.44 0.33
C MET A 187 9.70 8.92 0.37
N PRO A 188 10.73 8.40 1.08
CA PRO A 188 11.06 6.97 1.05
C PRO A 188 9.89 6.05 1.44
N ASN A 189 9.12 6.42 2.45
CA ASN A 189 8.02 5.64 3.02
C ASN A 189 6.68 5.81 2.27
N VAL A 190 6.63 6.57 1.17
CA VAL A 190 5.41 6.78 0.38
C VAL A 190 5.43 5.93 -0.89
N HIS A 191 4.32 5.27 -1.14
CA HIS A 191 4.06 4.31 -2.21
C HIS A 191 2.76 4.67 -2.95
N LEU A 192 2.42 3.93 -4.00
CA LEU A 192 1.32 4.27 -4.91
C LEU A 192 0.29 3.13 -4.98
N GLY A 193 -0.99 3.51 -4.98
CA GLY A 193 -2.12 2.66 -5.37
C GLY A 193 -2.87 3.27 -6.56
N ILE A 194 -3.49 2.44 -7.39
CA ILE A 194 -4.44 2.88 -8.42
C ILE A 194 -5.64 1.96 -8.50
N ASP A 195 -6.80 2.55 -8.79
CA ASP A 195 -8.06 1.85 -8.99
C ASP A 195 -8.47 1.86 -10.48
N PRO A 196 -8.18 0.78 -11.25
CA PRO A 196 -8.57 0.70 -12.65
C PRO A 196 -10.07 0.80 -12.90
N GLU A 197 -10.92 0.41 -11.92
CA GLU A 197 -12.37 0.54 -12.04
C GLU A 197 -12.84 1.98 -12.25
N PHE A 198 -12.01 2.96 -11.90
CA PHE A 198 -12.29 4.37 -12.08
C PHE A 198 -11.51 5.00 -13.24
N SER A 199 -10.81 4.22 -14.08
CA SER A 199 -10.21 4.76 -15.31
C SER A 199 -11.21 4.74 -16.46
N MET A 200 -11.95 5.85 -16.60
CA MET A 200 -13.12 5.94 -17.48
C MET A 200 -12.77 6.43 -18.88
N LYS A 201 -11.93 5.66 -19.58
CA LYS A 201 -11.39 6.02 -20.90
C LYS A 201 -12.43 6.19 -22.00
N ASP A 202 -13.62 5.60 -21.83
CA ASP A 202 -14.74 5.67 -22.77
C ASP A 202 -15.67 6.88 -22.54
N GLY A 203 -15.35 7.74 -21.58
CA GLY A 203 -16.19 8.90 -21.23
C GLY A 203 -17.37 8.57 -20.32
N SER A 204 -17.58 7.30 -19.95
CA SER A 204 -18.67 6.94 -19.04
C SER A 204 -18.41 7.46 -17.62
N LEU A 205 -19.47 7.81 -16.91
CA LEU A 205 -19.32 8.37 -15.57
C LEU A 205 -18.83 7.30 -14.57
N PRO A 206 -17.96 7.67 -13.62
CA PRO A 206 -17.51 6.75 -12.57
C PRO A 206 -18.67 6.04 -11.86
N GLY A 207 -18.49 4.75 -11.57
CA GLY A 207 -19.50 3.93 -10.89
C GLY A 207 -20.69 3.50 -11.76
N LYS A 208 -20.78 3.92 -13.03
CA LYS A 208 -21.77 3.39 -13.99
C LYS A 208 -21.28 2.13 -14.70
N LYS A 209 -19.97 2.06 -14.96
CA LYS A 209 -19.27 0.92 -15.52
C LYS A 209 -17.94 0.75 -14.81
N ILE A 210 -17.37 -0.45 -14.91
CA ILE A 210 -16.01 -0.71 -14.44
C ILE A 210 -15.05 -0.23 -15.53
N GLY A 211 -14.20 0.73 -15.18
CA GLY A 211 -13.12 1.25 -16.03
C GLY A 211 -12.00 0.25 -16.29
N THR A 212 -10.93 0.73 -16.94
CA THR A 212 -9.81 -0.13 -17.33
C THR A 212 -8.49 0.60 -17.42
N TYR A 213 -7.42 -0.10 -17.03
CA TYR A 213 -6.06 0.22 -17.45
C TYR A 213 -5.52 -0.86 -18.39
N ASP A 214 -4.62 -0.44 -19.27
CA ASP A 214 -3.80 -1.31 -20.09
C ASP A 214 -2.39 -1.43 -19.48
N ALA A 215 -1.67 -2.47 -19.85
CA ALA A 215 -0.26 -2.61 -19.53
C ALA A 215 0.57 -1.37 -19.90
N ALA A 216 0.23 -0.63 -20.96
CA ALA A 216 0.87 0.63 -21.31
C ALA A 216 0.74 1.70 -20.21
N ASP A 217 -0.41 1.80 -19.53
CA ASP A 217 -0.59 2.73 -18.41
C ASP A 217 0.26 2.31 -17.21
N LEU A 218 0.27 1.01 -16.90
CA LEU A 218 1.07 0.45 -15.80
C LEU A 218 2.57 0.59 -16.08
N ASN A 219 2.99 0.45 -17.34
CA ASN A 219 4.36 0.65 -17.78
C ASN A 219 4.80 2.11 -17.70
N TYR A 220 3.88 3.05 -17.94
CA TYR A 220 4.11 4.48 -17.71
C TYR A 220 4.33 4.73 -16.21
N VAL A 221 3.42 4.24 -15.35
CA VAL A 221 3.53 4.42 -13.90
C VAL A 221 4.81 3.83 -13.34
N THR A 222 5.14 2.58 -13.70
CA THR A 222 6.38 1.92 -13.23
C THR A 222 7.63 2.61 -13.76
N GLY A 223 7.59 3.19 -14.97
CA GLY A 223 8.68 4.02 -15.50
C GLY A 223 8.87 5.28 -14.67
N TYR A 224 7.78 6.00 -14.40
CA TYR A 224 7.79 7.21 -13.60
C TYR A 224 8.31 6.97 -12.18
N LEU A 225 7.85 5.91 -11.51
CA LEU A 225 8.33 5.52 -10.19
C LEU A 225 9.80 5.10 -10.21
N ALA A 226 10.26 4.39 -11.25
CA ALA A 226 11.66 4.02 -11.39
C ALA A 226 12.57 5.25 -11.56
N ASP A 227 12.11 6.25 -12.32
CA ASP A 227 12.85 7.51 -12.50
C ASP A 227 12.96 8.28 -11.18
N ILE A 228 11.88 8.34 -10.38
CA ILE A 228 11.91 8.93 -9.04
C ILE A 228 12.90 8.18 -8.14
N VAL A 229 12.85 6.84 -8.13
CA VAL A 229 13.75 6.01 -7.31
C VAL A 229 15.21 6.28 -7.65
N LYS A 230 15.56 6.30 -8.95
CA LYS A 230 16.93 6.56 -9.40
C LYS A 230 17.38 7.99 -9.08
N LYS A 231 16.54 8.98 -9.42
CA LYS A 231 16.86 10.40 -9.25
C LYS A 231 17.07 10.78 -7.79
N HIS A 232 16.32 10.16 -6.88
CA HIS A 232 16.35 10.49 -5.45
C HIS A 232 17.02 9.42 -4.59
N ASN A 233 17.66 8.41 -5.19
CA ASN A 233 18.35 7.31 -4.52
C ASN A 233 17.48 6.64 -3.43
N LEU A 234 16.23 6.32 -3.79
CA LEU A 234 15.24 5.74 -2.88
C LEU A 234 15.32 4.21 -2.87
N THR A 235 14.72 3.60 -1.86
CA THR A 235 14.39 2.17 -1.90
C THR A 235 13.26 1.91 -2.92
N PRO A 236 13.09 0.66 -3.40
CA PRO A 236 12.04 0.33 -4.35
C PRO A 236 10.63 0.71 -3.88
N LYS A 237 9.83 1.28 -4.77
CA LYS A 237 8.43 1.63 -4.49
C LYS A 237 7.55 0.39 -4.60
N VAL A 238 6.60 0.24 -3.68
CA VAL A 238 5.49 -0.69 -3.86
C VAL A 238 4.41 0.00 -4.68
N PHE A 239 3.91 -0.68 -5.72
CA PHE A 239 2.86 -0.18 -6.60
C PHE A 239 1.69 -1.16 -6.58
N VAL A 240 0.57 -0.74 -5.98
CA VAL A 240 -0.64 -1.56 -5.83
C VAL A 240 -1.60 -1.27 -6.98
N VAL A 241 -2.06 -2.32 -7.65
CA VAL A 241 -3.06 -2.25 -8.71
C VAL A 241 -4.28 -3.06 -8.29
N HIS A 242 -5.38 -2.37 -8.01
CA HIS A 242 -6.63 -2.97 -7.56
C HIS A 242 -7.32 -3.73 -8.70
N ARG A 243 -7.80 -4.97 -8.45
CA ARG A 243 -8.42 -5.80 -9.48
C ARG A 243 -9.41 -6.81 -8.88
N PHE A 244 -10.63 -6.83 -9.42
CA PHE A 244 -11.65 -7.85 -9.11
C PHE A 244 -12.45 -8.31 -10.33
N THR A 245 -12.12 -7.82 -11.52
CA THR A 245 -12.57 -8.40 -12.80
C THR A 245 -11.41 -8.47 -13.78
N LYS A 246 -11.51 -9.36 -14.77
CA LYS A 246 -10.46 -9.54 -15.80
C LYS A 246 -10.20 -8.26 -16.61
N LYS A 247 -11.25 -7.53 -16.99
CA LYS A 247 -11.13 -6.37 -17.90
C LYS A 247 -10.56 -5.11 -17.25
N MET A 248 -10.43 -5.07 -15.93
CA MET A 248 -9.83 -3.94 -15.21
C MET A 248 -8.36 -3.72 -15.60
N VAL A 249 -7.64 -4.80 -15.93
CA VAL A 249 -6.26 -4.72 -16.41
C VAL A 249 -6.14 -5.54 -17.69
N THR A 250 -5.84 -4.88 -18.79
CA THR A 250 -5.66 -5.52 -20.09
C THR A 250 -4.19 -5.72 -20.41
N ASN A 251 -3.90 -6.72 -21.26
CA ASN A 251 -2.55 -7.04 -21.75
C ASN A 251 -1.49 -7.26 -20.65
N TYR A 252 -1.87 -7.87 -19.51
CA TYR A 252 -0.99 -8.02 -18.34
C TYR A 252 0.40 -8.63 -18.64
N LYS A 253 0.52 -9.48 -19.67
CA LYS A 253 1.79 -10.08 -20.11
C LYS A 253 2.81 -9.05 -20.62
N SER A 254 2.35 -7.87 -21.02
CA SER A 254 3.17 -6.76 -21.49
C SER A 254 3.58 -5.80 -20.37
N ILE A 255 3.20 -6.08 -19.12
CA ILE A 255 3.66 -5.30 -17.95
C ILE A 255 5.15 -5.58 -17.73
N LYS A 256 5.95 -4.51 -17.68
CA LYS A 256 7.39 -4.54 -17.49
C LYS A 256 7.71 -4.47 -16.00
N LEU A 257 8.39 -5.50 -15.50
CA LEU A 257 8.93 -5.51 -14.14
C LEU A 257 10.26 -4.75 -14.09
N ARG A 258 10.54 -4.10 -12.96
CA ARG A 258 11.71 -3.23 -12.77
C ARG A 258 12.31 -3.43 -11.37
N PRO A 259 13.63 -3.42 -11.17
CA PRO A 259 14.24 -3.49 -9.84
C PRO A 259 13.72 -2.43 -8.85
N GLU A 260 13.34 -1.26 -9.37
CA GLU A 260 12.89 -0.09 -8.60
C GLU A 260 11.44 -0.18 -8.12
N VAL A 261 10.64 -1.12 -8.64
CA VAL A 261 9.19 -1.17 -8.40
C VAL A 261 8.72 -2.59 -8.10
N GLN A 262 7.99 -2.74 -7.00
CA GLN A 262 7.38 -3.99 -6.54
C GLN A 262 5.88 -3.92 -6.82
N ILE A 263 5.41 -4.62 -7.85
CA ILE A 263 4.02 -4.56 -8.31
C ILE A 263 3.16 -5.59 -7.56
N VAL A 264 2.08 -5.11 -6.94
CA VAL A 264 1.09 -5.94 -6.28
C VAL A 264 -0.21 -5.92 -7.08
N MET A 265 -0.60 -7.08 -7.63
CA MET A 265 -1.95 -7.27 -8.16
C MET A 265 -2.89 -7.63 -7.01
N HIS A 266 -3.73 -6.68 -6.63
CA HIS A 266 -4.49 -6.71 -5.39
C HIS A 266 -5.94 -7.12 -5.62
N MET A 267 -6.37 -8.23 -5.02
CA MET A 267 -7.76 -8.70 -5.08
C MET A 267 -8.67 -7.75 -4.30
N ASP A 268 -9.42 -6.91 -5.01
CA ASP A 268 -10.26 -5.83 -4.44
C ASP A 268 -11.77 -6.10 -4.59
N GLY A 269 -12.17 -7.36 -4.59
CA GLY A 269 -13.57 -7.77 -4.65
C GLY A 269 -14.16 -7.97 -3.26
N TRP A 270 -15.39 -7.52 -3.04
CA TRP A 270 -16.14 -7.79 -1.81
C TRP A 270 -17.16 -8.92 -2.02
N GLY A 271 -17.51 -9.61 -0.94
CA GLY A 271 -18.50 -10.68 -0.96
C GLY A 271 -18.18 -11.79 0.04
N GLU A 272 -18.98 -12.85 0.00
CA GLU A 272 -18.75 -14.06 0.78
C GLU A 272 -17.41 -14.74 0.41
N PRO A 273 -16.81 -15.53 1.32
CA PRO A 273 -15.52 -16.19 1.09
C PRO A 273 -15.41 -16.91 -0.26
N ASP A 274 -16.42 -17.68 -0.66
CA ASP A 274 -16.38 -18.44 -1.92
C ASP A 274 -16.27 -17.56 -3.16
N LEU A 275 -16.99 -16.44 -3.20
CA LEU A 275 -16.89 -15.47 -4.29
C LEU A 275 -15.51 -14.81 -4.33
N LYS A 276 -14.95 -14.49 -3.17
CA LYS A 276 -13.61 -13.89 -3.08
C LYS A 276 -12.51 -14.88 -3.48
N LEU A 277 -12.63 -16.14 -3.08
CA LEU A 277 -11.76 -17.23 -3.53
C LEU A 277 -11.84 -17.42 -5.06
N GLY A 278 -13.05 -17.40 -5.60
CA GLY A 278 -13.29 -17.43 -7.05
C GLY A 278 -12.63 -16.24 -7.75
N THR A 279 -12.84 -15.03 -7.25
CA THR A 279 -12.25 -13.80 -7.80
C THR A 279 -10.72 -13.87 -7.80
N TYR A 280 -10.12 -14.28 -6.69
CA TYR A 280 -8.67 -14.47 -6.58
C TYR A 280 -8.16 -15.50 -7.61
N ARG A 281 -8.81 -16.66 -7.71
CA ARG A 281 -8.43 -17.73 -8.66
C ARG A 281 -8.48 -17.28 -10.12
N HIS A 282 -9.56 -16.60 -10.53
CA HIS A 282 -9.75 -16.27 -11.94
C HIS A 282 -8.98 -15.03 -12.37
N PHE A 283 -8.91 -14.01 -11.50
CA PHE A 283 -8.41 -12.70 -11.90
C PHE A 283 -7.06 -12.36 -11.30
N ILE A 284 -6.63 -12.96 -10.19
CA ILE A 284 -5.28 -12.73 -9.65
C ILE A 284 -4.34 -13.86 -10.05
N TYR A 285 -4.66 -15.09 -9.67
CA TYR A 285 -3.83 -16.27 -9.97
C TYR A 285 -3.70 -16.52 -11.48
N GLY A 286 -4.79 -16.35 -12.24
CA GLY A 286 -4.84 -16.60 -13.68
C GLY A 286 -4.04 -15.63 -14.55
N GLU A 287 -3.66 -14.47 -14.00
CA GLU A 287 -2.94 -13.39 -14.70
C GLU A 287 -1.78 -12.89 -13.85
N PRO A 288 -0.70 -13.69 -13.75
CA PRO A 288 0.41 -13.41 -12.85
C PRO A 288 1.24 -12.21 -13.32
N VAL A 289 1.70 -11.38 -12.36
CA VAL A 289 2.53 -10.19 -12.63
C VAL A 289 3.79 -10.18 -11.76
N GLN A 290 3.68 -10.04 -10.43
CA GLN A 290 4.86 -10.13 -9.55
C GLN A 290 4.49 -10.57 -8.13
N PHE A 291 3.73 -9.75 -7.41
CA PHE A 291 3.18 -10.08 -6.10
C PHE A 291 1.65 -10.01 -6.11
N THR A 292 1.02 -10.62 -5.11
CA THR A 292 -0.43 -10.58 -4.95
C THR A 292 -0.83 -9.94 -3.63
N GLY A 293 -2.02 -9.37 -3.62
CA GLY A 293 -2.64 -8.88 -2.42
C GLY A 293 -4.09 -9.32 -2.28
N PHE A 294 -4.65 -9.10 -1.10
CA PHE A 294 -6.02 -9.46 -0.79
C PHE A 294 -6.68 -8.43 0.12
N LYS A 295 -7.90 -8.02 -0.23
CA LYS A 295 -8.68 -7.10 0.59
C LYS A 295 -9.75 -7.80 1.40
N ILE A 296 -9.91 -7.36 2.65
CA ILE A 296 -10.98 -7.78 3.55
C ILE A 296 -11.86 -6.55 3.82
N PHE A 297 -13.17 -6.67 3.57
CA PHE A 297 -14.12 -5.61 3.87
C PHE A 297 -14.90 -5.97 5.12
N TYR A 298 -14.66 -5.26 6.23
CA TYR A 298 -15.27 -5.56 7.53
C TYR A 298 -16.80 -5.59 7.50
N LYS A 299 -17.40 -4.79 6.61
CA LYS A 299 -18.86 -4.65 6.48
C LYS A 299 -19.41 -5.33 5.23
N ASN A 300 -18.75 -5.17 4.08
CA ASN A 300 -19.29 -5.63 2.81
C ASN A 300 -19.20 -7.14 2.64
N ASP A 301 -18.17 -7.79 3.18
CA ASP A 301 -18.01 -9.24 3.08
C ASP A 301 -19.05 -9.99 3.96
N LEU A 302 -19.67 -9.30 4.91
CA LEU A 302 -20.70 -9.86 5.81
C LEU A 302 -22.11 -9.79 5.23
N LYS A 303 -22.31 -9.22 4.02
CA LYS A 303 -23.65 -8.97 3.46
C LYS A 303 -24.39 -10.23 3.01
N LYS A 304 -23.67 -11.30 2.70
CA LYS A 304 -24.24 -12.59 2.25
C LYS A 304 -23.75 -13.70 3.16
N ALA A 305 -24.54 -14.78 3.25
CA ALA A 305 -24.15 -16.00 3.94
C ALA A 305 -22.77 -16.47 3.42
N PRO A 306 -21.86 -16.95 4.28
CA PRO A 306 -22.04 -17.28 5.70
C PRO A 306 -21.82 -16.10 6.68
N ASN A 307 -21.87 -14.85 6.23
CA ASN A 307 -21.78 -13.64 7.06
C ASN A 307 -20.52 -13.60 7.94
N ARG A 308 -19.37 -14.00 7.38
CA ARG A 308 -18.07 -13.94 8.04
C ARG A 308 -17.00 -13.42 7.09
N LEU A 309 -15.92 -12.91 7.68
CA LEU A 309 -14.72 -12.55 6.95
C LEU A 309 -13.86 -13.80 6.69
N MET A 310 -13.02 -13.72 5.66
CA MET A 310 -11.90 -14.64 5.52
C MET A 310 -10.83 -14.35 6.57
N THR A 311 -10.20 -15.40 7.10
CA THR A 311 -9.15 -15.27 8.13
C THR A 311 -7.74 -15.30 7.54
N PRO A 312 -6.71 -14.81 8.24
CA PRO A 312 -5.32 -14.94 7.80
C PRO A 312 -4.93 -16.40 7.48
N GLU A 313 -5.38 -17.38 8.26
CA GLU A 313 -5.13 -18.81 8.04
C GLU A 313 -5.72 -19.31 6.73
N GLU A 314 -6.90 -18.81 6.34
CA GLU A 314 -7.49 -19.13 5.04
C GLU A 314 -6.71 -18.47 3.89
N LEU A 315 -6.26 -17.23 4.08
CA LEU A 315 -5.47 -16.52 3.08
C LEU A 315 -4.08 -17.14 2.89
N MET A 316 -3.48 -17.73 3.93
CA MET A 316 -2.24 -18.49 3.82
C MET A 316 -2.36 -19.78 3.01
N LYS A 317 -3.58 -20.24 2.70
CA LYS A 317 -3.84 -21.40 1.82
C LYS A 317 -3.96 -20.99 0.34
N LEU A 318 -4.00 -19.70 0.03
CA LEU A 318 -4.08 -19.23 -1.35
C LEU A 318 -2.81 -19.53 -2.13
N LYS A 319 -2.98 -19.68 -3.45
CA LYS A 319 -1.88 -19.83 -4.40
C LYS A 319 -1.91 -18.69 -5.41
N PRO A 320 -0.90 -17.80 -5.44
CA PRO A 320 0.15 -17.64 -4.43
C PRO A 320 -0.43 -17.09 -3.10
N ILE A 321 0.37 -17.10 -2.03
CA ILE A 321 0.05 -16.45 -0.75
C ILE A 321 0.13 -14.92 -0.94
N PRO A 322 -0.90 -14.14 -0.56
CA PRO A 322 -0.86 -12.69 -0.67
C PRO A 322 0.19 -12.07 0.26
N SER A 323 0.99 -11.17 -0.29
CA SER A 323 2.04 -10.41 0.43
C SER A 323 1.57 -9.02 0.88
N TYR A 324 0.40 -8.59 0.42
CA TYR A 324 -0.21 -7.31 0.74
C TYR A 324 -1.67 -7.52 1.19
N ILE A 325 -2.00 -7.06 2.39
CA ILE A 325 -3.33 -7.24 2.99
C ILE A 325 -3.91 -5.88 3.31
N GLN A 326 -5.10 -5.63 2.79
CA GLN A 326 -5.80 -4.37 2.99
C GLN A 326 -7.12 -4.62 3.70
N TYR A 327 -7.37 -3.88 4.77
CA TYR A 327 -8.65 -3.88 5.47
C TYR A 327 -9.41 -2.59 5.16
N GLN A 328 -10.71 -2.73 4.85
CA GLN A 328 -11.62 -1.63 4.58
C GLN A 328 -12.89 -1.72 5.41
#